data_AF-B3VMH9-F1
#
_entry.id   AF-B3VMH9-F1
#
_cell.length_a   1.000
_cell.length_b   1.000
_cell.length_c   1.000
_cell.angle_alpha   90.00
_cell.angle_beta   90.00
_cell.angle_gamma   90.00
#
_symmetry.space_group_name_H-M   'P 1'
#
loop_
_entity.id
_entity.type
_entity.pdbx_description
1 polymer ?
#
loop_
_entity_poly.entity_id
_entity_poly.type
_entity_poly.pdbx_seq_one_letter_code
_entity_poly.pdbx_strand_id
1 'polypeptide(L)'
;LYFTMLNHNKRSITLDAKNPKGNAILWRLIAECDVLVENFAPGALDRMGLTWEKLQAANPGLILASVKGFGPGRYQDCKVYENVAQCVGGAASTTGWRDGVPMVSGAQIGDSGTGLHLALGIVTALYQRTQTGQGQRVDCAMQDGVLNLCRVKLRDQ
;
A
#
# COMPACT_ATOMS: atom_id res chain seq x y z
N LEU A 1 6.66 2.36 -21.66
CA LEU A 1 6.47 0.99 -21.11
C LEU A 1 6.02 0.97 -19.65
N TYR A 2 6.49 1.86 -18.76
CA TYR A 2 6.19 1.76 -17.32
C TYR A 2 4.69 1.62 -16.98
N PHE A 3 3.84 2.53 -17.49
CA PHE A 3 2.39 2.44 -17.28
C PHE A 3 1.77 1.15 -17.82
N THR A 4 2.11 0.76 -19.05
CA THR A 4 1.53 -0.40 -19.75
C THR A 4 1.92 -1.72 -19.10
N MET A 5 3.10 -1.81 -18.48
CA MET A 5 3.54 -3.02 -17.76
C MET A 5 2.74 -3.24 -16.47
N LEU A 6 2.38 -2.17 -15.74
CA LEU A 6 1.75 -2.25 -14.41
C LEU A 6 0.21 -2.12 -14.42
N ASN A 7 -0.41 -1.87 -15.57
CA ASN A 7 -1.85 -1.57 -15.65
C ASN A 7 -2.61 -2.41 -16.69
N HIS A 8 -2.03 -3.53 -17.12
CA HIS A 8 -2.74 -4.50 -17.95
C HIS A 8 -3.98 -5.03 -17.20
N ASN A 9 -5.01 -5.43 -17.96
CA ASN A 9 -6.30 -5.94 -17.47
C ASN A 9 -7.13 -4.98 -16.60
N LYS A 10 -6.74 -3.70 -16.47
CA LYS A 10 -7.53 -2.67 -15.80
C LYS A 10 -8.38 -1.91 -16.81
N ARG A 11 -9.62 -1.58 -16.40
CA ARG A 11 -10.41 -0.53 -17.05
C ARG A 11 -10.06 0.82 -16.41
N SER A 12 -10.10 1.90 -17.20
CA SER A 12 -9.78 3.25 -16.72
C SER A 12 -11.01 4.17 -16.79
N ILE A 13 -11.16 5.01 -15.77
CA ILE A 13 -12.10 6.12 -15.74
C ILE A 13 -11.37 7.32 -15.13
N THR A 14 -11.58 8.51 -15.71
CA THR A 14 -11.10 9.77 -15.14
C THR A 14 -12.17 10.34 -14.21
N LEU A 15 -11.79 10.66 -12.98
CA LEU A 15 -12.72 11.16 -11.96
C LEU A 15 -12.03 12.23 -11.12
N ASP A 16 -12.68 13.39 -10.97
CA ASP A 16 -12.27 14.43 -10.04
C ASP A 16 -13.15 14.38 -8.79
N ALA A 17 -12.60 13.88 -7.68
CA ALA A 17 -13.31 13.74 -6.41
C ALA A 17 -13.60 15.08 -5.72
N LYS A 18 -12.99 16.19 -6.17
CA LYS A 18 -13.29 17.55 -5.69
C LYS A 18 -14.55 18.12 -6.35
N ASN A 19 -14.88 17.64 -7.54
CA ASN A 19 -16.14 17.99 -8.19
C ASN A 19 -17.29 17.20 -7.50
N PRO A 20 -18.39 17.85 -7.06
CA PRO A 20 -19.50 17.15 -6.41
C PRO A 20 -20.06 15.98 -7.22
N LYS A 21 -20.10 16.08 -8.55
CA LYS A 21 -20.55 14.98 -9.43
C LYS A 21 -19.54 13.83 -9.45
N GLY A 22 -18.25 14.13 -9.49
CA GLY A 22 -17.19 13.11 -9.43
C GLY A 22 -17.17 12.42 -8.06
N ASN A 23 -17.33 13.18 -6.98
CA ASN A 23 -17.47 12.64 -5.63
C ASN A 23 -18.66 11.67 -5.51
N ALA A 24 -19.82 12.05 -6.04
CA ALA A 24 -21.00 11.18 -6.05
C ALA A 24 -20.78 9.87 -6.85
N ILE A 25 -20.09 9.94 -7.99
CA ILE A 25 -19.72 8.74 -8.77
C ILE A 25 -18.76 7.85 -7.96
N LEU A 26 -17.79 8.45 -7.27
CA LEU A 26 -16.83 7.71 -6.46
C LEU A 26 -17.50 6.95 -5.32
N TRP A 27 -18.43 7.58 -4.59
CA TRP A 27 -19.18 6.89 -3.54
C TRP A 27 -20.08 5.77 -4.07
N ARG A 28 -20.66 5.93 -5.26
CA ARG A 28 -21.40 4.83 -5.92
C ARG A 28 -20.50 3.64 -6.22
N LEU A 29 -19.28 3.88 -6.70
CA LEU A 29 -18.30 2.81 -6.92
C LEU A 29 -17.88 2.14 -5.61
N ILE A 30 -17.67 2.92 -4.54
CA ILE A 30 -17.29 2.41 -3.21
C ILE A 30 -18.39 1.52 -2.60
N ALA A 31 -19.66 1.88 -2.80
CA ALA A 31 -20.79 1.11 -2.32
C ALA A 31 -20.90 -0.29 -2.97
N GLU A 32 -20.34 -0.47 -4.16
CA GLU A 32 -20.40 -1.72 -4.93
C GLU A 32 -19.09 -2.50 -4.96
N CYS A 33 -17.96 -1.91 -4.53
CA CYS A 33 -16.67 -2.58 -4.60
C CYS A 33 -16.35 -3.44 -3.38
N ASP A 34 -15.62 -4.53 -3.61
CA ASP A 34 -15.14 -5.39 -2.53
C ASP A 34 -13.87 -4.83 -1.85
N VAL A 35 -13.00 -4.21 -2.65
CA VAL A 35 -11.69 -3.75 -2.24
C VAL A 35 -11.41 -2.37 -2.84
N LEU A 36 -11.06 -1.42 -1.99
CA LEU A 36 -10.50 -0.13 -2.38
C LEU A 36 -9.00 -0.14 -2.07
N VAL A 37 -8.16 0.00 -3.10
CA VAL A 37 -6.70 0.03 -2.95
C VAL A 37 -6.19 1.45 -3.17
N GLU A 38 -5.33 1.94 -2.27
CA GLU A 38 -4.68 3.24 -2.43
C GLU A 38 -3.23 3.25 -1.95
N ASN A 39 -2.42 4.11 -2.56
CA ASN A 39 -1.03 4.35 -2.17
C ASN A 39 -0.70 5.86 -2.21
N PHE A 40 -1.68 6.71 -1.90
CA PHE A 40 -1.44 8.14 -1.81
C PHE A 40 -0.58 8.47 -0.59
N ALA A 41 -0.03 9.70 -0.57
CA ALA A 41 0.72 10.21 0.57
C ALA A 41 -0.09 10.10 1.88
N PRO A 42 0.57 9.97 3.04
CA PRO A 42 -0.10 9.93 4.34
C PRO A 42 -1.18 11.02 4.52
N GLY A 43 -2.35 10.59 5.02
CA GLY A 43 -3.53 11.42 5.23
C GLY A 43 -4.21 11.97 3.96
N ALA A 44 -3.77 11.62 2.75
CA ALA A 44 -4.38 12.13 1.53
C ALA A 44 -5.81 11.66 1.34
N LEU A 45 -6.07 10.37 1.60
CA LEU A 45 -7.41 9.78 1.52
C LEU A 45 -8.39 10.45 2.49
N ASP A 46 -7.95 10.69 3.72
CA ASP A 46 -8.76 11.40 4.73
C ASP A 46 -9.04 12.85 4.32
N ARG A 47 -8.04 13.57 3.78
CA ARG A 47 -8.22 14.92 3.23
C ARG A 47 -9.17 14.96 2.03
N MET A 48 -9.35 13.84 1.32
CA MET A 48 -10.36 13.68 0.27
C MET A 48 -11.77 13.39 0.83
N GLY A 49 -11.90 13.25 2.16
CA GLY A 49 -13.16 12.95 2.85
C GLY A 49 -13.50 11.46 2.88
N LEU A 50 -12.58 10.59 2.50
CA LEU A 50 -12.73 9.13 2.43
C LEU A 50 -12.09 8.47 3.66
N THR A 51 -12.52 8.89 4.86
CA THR A 51 -12.01 8.29 6.10
C THR A 51 -12.54 6.87 6.26
N TRP A 52 -11.81 6.04 7.02
CA TRP A 52 -12.20 4.65 7.26
C TRP A 52 -13.63 4.54 7.80
N GLU A 53 -14.03 5.41 8.72
CA GLU A 53 -15.35 5.40 9.34
C GLU A 53 -16.46 5.66 8.31
N LYS A 54 -16.23 6.60 7.38
CA LYS A 54 -17.20 6.90 6.31
C LYS A 54 -17.27 5.79 5.27
N LEU A 55 -16.13 5.22 4.92
CA LEU A 55 -16.04 4.08 4.01
C LEU A 55 -16.77 2.87 4.58
N GLN A 56 -16.53 2.55 5.85
CA GLN A 56 -17.17 1.43 6.55
C GLN A 56 -18.67 1.64 6.74
N ALA A 57 -19.10 2.88 7.03
CA ALA A 57 -20.53 3.20 7.12
C ALA A 57 -21.25 3.05 5.77
N ALA A 58 -20.58 3.39 4.66
CA ALA A 58 -21.14 3.25 3.31
C ALA A 58 -21.15 1.80 2.83
N ASN A 59 -20.13 1.01 3.19
CA ASN A 59 -19.99 -0.38 2.82
C ASN A 59 -19.28 -1.16 3.94
N PRO A 60 -20.02 -1.80 4.87
CA PRO A 60 -19.44 -2.56 5.98
C PRO A 60 -18.59 -3.75 5.54
N GLY A 61 -18.80 -4.25 4.31
CA GLY A 61 -18.02 -5.33 3.71
C GLY A 61 -16.74 -4.88 3.02
N LEU A 62 -16.47 -3.57 2.92
CA LEU A 62 -15.34 -3.03 2.17
C LEU A 62 -14.00 -3.36 2.83
N ILE A 63 -13.04 -3.82 2.02
CA ILE A 63 -11.63 -3.88 2.41
C ILE A 63 -10.92 -2.63 1.91
N LEU A 64 -10.43 -1.81 2.84
CA LEU A 64 -9.54 -0.70 2.51
C LEU A 64 -8.10 -1.19 2.60
N ALA A 65 -7.38 -1.19 1.48
CA ALA A 65 -6.01 -1.66 1.40
C ALA A 65 -5.06 -0.52 1.04
N SER A 66 -4.09 -0.27 1.90
CA SER A 66 -3.25 0.93 1.85
C SER A 66 -1.76 0.58 1.82
N VAL A 67 -1.04 1.11 0.83
CA VAL A 67 0.43 1.17 0.88
C VAL A 67 0.86 2.52 1.44
N LYS A 68 1.80 2.51 2.39
CA LYS A 68 2.47 3.70 2.93
C LYS A 68 3.97 3.46 3.03
N GLY A 69 4.76 4.52 3.17
CA GLY A 69 6.21 4.37 3.35
C GLY A 69 6.57 3.67 4.66
N PHE A 70 5.89 4.08 5.73
CA PHE A 70 6.15 3.67 7.11
C PHE A 70 4.84 3.27 7.79
N GLY A 71 4.94 2.37 8.78
CA GLY A 71 3.87 2.13 9.75
C GLY A 71 3.76 3.27 10.78
N PRO A 72 2.86 3.13 11.78
CA PRO A 72 2.71 4.10 12.86
C PRO A 72 4.03 4.41 13.57
N GLY A 73 4.30 5.70 13.82
CA GLY A 73 5.50 6.14 14.52
C GLY A 73 6.12 7.42 13.93
N ARG A 74 7.38 7.67 14.28
CA ARG A 74 8.10 8.92 13.97
C ARG A 74 8.08 9.33 12.49
N TYR A 75 8.07 8.34 11.59
CA TYR A 75 8.17 8.56 10.15
C TYR A 75 6.86 8.32 9.39
N GLN A 76 5.74 8.11 10.09
CA GLN A 76 4.45 7.75 9.46
C GLN A 76 3.98 8.75 8.38
N ASP A 77 4.34 10.03 8.54
CA ASP A 77 3.96 11.10 7.61
C ASP A 77 4.97 11.34 6.48
N CYS A 78 6.08 10.59 6.46
CA CYS A 78 7.11 10.73 5.44
C CYS A 78 6.69 10.07 4.12
N LYS A 79 7.02 10.75 3.01
CA LYS A 79 6.90 10.18 1.66
C LYS A 79 8.09 9.28 1.38
N VAL A 80 7.83 8.14 0.74
CA VAL A 80 8.83 7.12 0.43
C VAL A 80 8.65 6.67 -1.01
N TYR A 81 9.78 6.41 -1.65
CA TYR A 81 9.89 5.69 -2.92
C TYR A 81 10.84 4.50 -2.72
N GLU A 82 10.85 3.56 -3.67
CA GLU A 82 11.68 2.33 -3.69
C GLU A 82 12.98 2.41 -2.88
N ASN A 83 13.95 3.23 -3.32
CA ASN A 83 15.29 3.22 -2.70
C ASN A 83 15.28 3.71 -1.24
N VAL A 84 14.36 4.61 -0.89
CA VAL A 84 14.19 5.05 0.51
C VAL A 84 13.68 3.87 1.34
N ALA A 85 12.72 3.11 0.84
CA ALA A 85 12.22 1.90 1.50
C ALA A 85 13.33 0.85 1.69
N GLN A 86 14.17 0.65 0.68
CA GLN A 86 15.33 -0.24 0.79
C GLN A 86 16.32 0.19 1.87
N CYS A 87 16.56 1.50 1.99
CA CYS A 87 17.40 2.04 3.05
C CYS A 87 16.78 1.83 4.44
N VAL A 88 15.51 2.21 4.63
CA VAL A 88 14.88 2.14 5.96
C VAL A 88 14.48 0.73 6.39
N GLY A 89 14.32 -0.19 5.45
CA GLY A 89 14.06 -1.61 5.71
C GLY A 89 15.34 -2.46 5.83
N GLY A 90 16.52 -1.85 5.77
CA GLY A 90 17.81 -2.52 6.02
C GLY A 90 18.42 -3.28 4.83
N ALA A 91 17.75 -3.32 3.68
CA ALA A 91 18.29 -3.96 2.47
C ALA A 91 19.58 -3.28 1.99
N ALA A 92 19.59 -1.94 1.94
CA ALA A 92 20.75 -1.21 1.47
C ALA A 92 21.98 -1.43 2.36
N SER A 93 21.78 -1.51 3.68
CA SER A 93 22.84 -1.75 4.66
C SER A 93 23.53 -3.11 4.48
N THR A 94 22.79 -4.11 3.98
CA THR A 94 23.24 -5.50 3.86
C THR A 94 23.61 -5.90 2.43
N THR A 95 23.58 -4.95 1.49
CA THR A 95 23.82 -5.18 0.06
C THR A 95 25.00 -4.32 -0.40
N GLY A 96 25.97 -4.95 -1.07
CA GLY A 96 27.17 -4.29 -1.56
C GLY A 96 28.44 -4.99 -1.07
N TRP A 97 29.53 -4.22 -1.03
CA TRP A 97 30.84 -4.68 -0.57
C TRP A 97 31.11 -4.21 0.86
N ARG A 98 31.87 -5.00 1.65
CA ARG A 98 32.16 -4.72 3.07
C ARG A 98 32.75 -3.32 3.30
N ASP A 99 33.66 -2.90 2.42
CA ASP A 99 34.34 -1.60 2.50
C ASP A 99 33.74 -0.57 1.51
N GLY A 100 32.56 -0.86 0.96
CA GLY A 100 31.84 0.00 0.03
C GLY A 100 30.72 0.80 0.70
N VAL A 101 30.00 1.59 -0.11
CA VAL A 101 28.78 2.27 0.34
C VAL A 101 27.59 1.29 0.33
N PRO A 102 26.55 1.52 1.15
CA PRO A 102 25.28 0.80 1.04
C PRO A 102 24.72 0.86 -0.39
N MET A 103 24.34 -0.29 -0.94
CA MET A 103 23.83 -0.40 -2.31
C MET A 103 22.38 -0.82 -2.30
N VAL A 104 21.56 -0.24 -3.17
CA VAL A 104 20.21 -0.74 -3.42
C VAL A 104 20.24 -1.97 -4.33
N SER A 105 19.31 -2.88 -4.12
CA SER A 105 19.03 -3.97 -5.05
C SER A 105 18.37 -3.42 -6.32
N GLY A 106 18.70 -4.01 -7.47
CA GLY A 106 17.99 -3.73 -8.73
C GLY A 106 16.53 -4.21 -8.72
N ALA A 107 16.22 -5.21 -7.88
CA ALA A 107 14.84 -5.65 -7.69
C ALA A 107 14.03 -4.58 -6.93
N GLN A 108 12.81 -4.33 -7.37
CA GLN A 108 11.91 -3.32 -6.80
C GLN A 108 11.18 -3.87 -5.56
N ILE A 109 11.95 -4.19 -4.53
CA ILE A 109 11.47 -4.86 -3.30
C ILE A 109 10.68 -3.92 -2.38
N GLY A 110 10.87 -2.60 -2.49
CA GLY A 110 10.08 -1.60 -1.76
C GLY A 110 8.76 -1.24 -2.45
N ASP A 111 8.69 -1.29 -3.78
CA ASP A 111 7.50 -0.99 -4.57
C ASP A 111 6.70 -2.27 -4.85
N SER A 112 7.21 -3.13 -5.75
CA SER A 112 6.52 -4.36 -6.15
C SER A 112 6.52 -5.40 -5.04
N GLY A 113 7.58 -5.47 -4.23
CA GLY A 113 7.62 -6.33 -3.05
C GLY A 113 6.51 -6.00 -2.06
N THR A 114 6.31 -4.71 -1.74
CA THR A 114 5.20 -4.26 -0.88
C THR A 114 3.83 -4.48 -1.53
N GLY A 115 3.71 -4.30 -2.84
CA GLY A 115 2.49 -4.64 -3.58
C GLY A 115 2.08 -6.11 -3.42
N LEU A 116 3.04 -7.05 -3.46
CA LEU A 116 2.78 -8.47 -3.23
C LEU A 116 2.37 -8.77 -1.78
N HIS A 117 2.98 -8.10 -0.79
CA HIS A 117 2.57 -8.24 0.62
C HIS A 117 1.15 -7.72 0.84
N LEU A 118 0.79 -6.57 0.27
CA LEU A 118 -0.56 -6.03 0.35
C LEU A 118 -1.57 -6.95 -0.35
N ALA A 119 -1.21 -7.53 -1.50
CA ALA A 119 -2.08 -8.49 -2.20
C ALA A 119 -2.40 -9.72 -1.33
N LEU A 120 -1.40 -10.26 -0.62
CA LEU A 120 -1.64 -11.35 0.34
C LEU A 120 -2.58 -10.91 1.49
N GLY A 121 -2.38 -9.69 2.00
CA GLY A 121 -3.26 -9.09 3.01
C GLY A 121 -4.71 -8.96 2.52
N ILE A 122 -4.91 -8.49 1.28
CA ILE A 122 -6.24 -8.38 0.64
C ILE A 122 -6.90 -9.75 0.52
N VAL A 123 -6.20 -10.77 -0.01
CA VAL A 123 -6.75 -12.13 -0.13
C VAL A 123 -7.12 -12.70 1.24
N THR A 124 -6.29 -12.45 2.25
CA THR A 124 -6.56 -12.89 3.63
C THR A 124 -7.78 -12.19 4.23
N ALA A 125 -7.93 -10.89 3.99
CA ALA A 125 -9.10 -10.12 4.43
C ALA A 125 -10.38 -10.57 3.70
N LEU A 126 -10.31 -10.86 2.40
CA LEU A 126 -11.42 -11.43 1.64
C LEU A 126 -11.84 -12.80 2.18
N TYR A 127 -10.87 -13.64 2.55
CA TYR A 127 -11.14 -14.93 3.18
C TYR A 127 -11.79 -14.77 4.57
N GLN A 128 -11.26 -13.88 5.42
CA GLN A 128 -11.88 -13.61 6.73
C GLN A 128 -13.33 -13.11 6.57
N ARG A 129 -13.62 -12.29 5.55
CA ARG A 129 -14.96 -11.77 5.28
C ARG A 129 -15.97 -12.87 4.93
N THR A 130 -15.56 -14.05 4.43
CA THR A 130 -16.49 -15.17 4.19
C THR A 130 -17.08 -15.71 5.50
N GLN A 131 -16.36 -15.53 6.61
CA GLN A 131 -16.77 -16.03 7.92
C GLN A 131 -17.51 -14.97 8.73
N THR A 132 -17.16 -13.70 8.57
CA THR A 132 -17.69 -12.61 9.40
C THR A 132 -18.71 -11.72 8.70
N GLY A 133 -18.71 -11.70 7.37
CA GLY A 133 -19.45 -10.74 6.56
C GLY A 133 -18.92 -9.31 6.65
N GLN A 134 -17.82 -9.06 7.37
CA GLN A 134 -17.28 -7.71 7.63
C GLN A 134 -15.97 -7.48 6.88
N GLY A 135 -15.82 -6.28 6.35
CA GLY A 135 -14.57 -5.77 5.81
C GLY A 135 -13.62 -5.30 6.92
N GLN A 136 -12.42 -4.85 6.51
CA GLN A 136 -11.38 -4.38 7.43
C GLN A 136 -10.37 -3.49 6.70
N ARG A 137 -9.51 -2.80 7.46
CA ARG A 137 -8.36 -2.08 6.92
C ARG A 137 -7.14 -3.00 6.88
N VAL A 138 -6.41 -2.97 5.78
CA VAL A 138 -5.15 -3.68 5.57
C VAL A 138 -4.09 -2.66 5.20
N ASP A 139 -3.14 -2.42 6.09
CA ASP A 139 -2.05 -1.48 5.88
C ASP A 139 -0.75 -2.25 5.60
N CYS A 140 0.02 -1.83 4.59
CA CYS A 140 1.34 -2.37 4.30
C CYS A 140 2.37 -1.25 4.16
N ALA A 141 3.34 -1.21 5.06
CA ALA A 141 4.44 -0.27 4.99
C ALA A 141 5.54 -0.77 4.05
N MET A 142 6.10 0.12 3.23
CA MET A 142 7.24 -0.22 2.36
C MET A 142 8.45 -0.67 3.18
N GLN A 143 8.72 0.00 4.32
CA GLN A 143 9.75 -0.41 5.26
C GLN A 143 9.58 -1.87 5.72
N ASP A 144 8.36 -2.24 6.13
CA ASP A 144 8.08 -3.58 6.68
C ASP A 144 8.18 -4.66 5.59
N GLY A 145 7.72 -4.34 4.37
CA GLY A 145 7.87 -5.24 3.22
C GLY A 145 9.33 -5.57 2.91
N VAL A 146 10.18 -4.55 2.90
CA VAL A 146 11.63 -4.74 2.73
C VAL A 146 12.23 -5.50 3.92
N LEU A 147 11.89 -5.10 5.15
CA LEU A 147 12.39 -5.73 6.37
C LEU A 147 12.09 -7.24 6.40
N ASN A 148 10.89 -7.64 5.97
CA ASN A 148 10.50 -9.04 5.92
C ASN A 148 11.38 -9.85 4.95
N LEU A 149 11.74 -9.28 3.80
CA LEU A 149 12.65 -9.91 2.83
C LEU A 149 14.10 -9.94 3.32
N CYS A 150 14.45 -9.02 4.24
CA CYS A 150 15.77 -8.94 4.88
C CYS A 150 15.88 -9.75 6.18
N ARG A 151 14.86 -10.52 6.57
CA ARG A 151 14.80 -11.25 7.86
C ARG A 151 16.09 -11.99 8.23
N VAL A 152 16.69 -12.71 7.30
CA VAL A 152 17.94 -13.46 7.55
C VAL A 152 19.14 -12.53 7.62
N LYS A 153 19.24 -11.58 6.68
CA LYS A 153 20.38 -10.66 6.58
C LYS A 153 20.53 -9.75 7.80
N LEU A 154 19.42 -9.36 8.41
CA LEU A 154 19.44 -8.51 9.61
C LEU A 154 19.61 -9.29 10.92
N ARG A 155 19.37 -10.61 10.92
CA ARG A 155 19.64 -11.47 12.08
C ARG A 155 21.14 -11.69 12.28
N ASP A 156 21.88 -11.81 11.17
CA ASP A 156 23.29 -12.22 11.14
C ASP A 156 24.27 -11.02 11.10
N GLN A 157 23.79 -9.81 11.40
CA GLN A 157 24.59 -8.59 11.60
C GLN A 157 25.03 -8.49 13.06
#